data_AF-A0A1I9YW16-F1
#
_entry.id   AF-A0A1I9YW16-F1
#
_cell.length_a   1.000
_cell.length_b   1.000
_cell.length_c   1.000
_cell.angle_alpha   90.00
_cell.angle_beta   90.00
_cell.angle_gamma   90.00
#
_symmetry.space_group_name_H-M   'P 1'
#
loop_
_entity.id
_entity.type
_entity.pdbx_description
1 polymer ?
#
loop_
_entity_poly.entity_id
_entity_poly.type
_entity_poly.pdbx_seq_one_letter_code
_entity_poly.pdbx_strand_id
1 'polypeptide(L)'
;MAAILNVRAVVKKYRFAPEFRDALLALLDTHVTQIHSTTRISHKALSVKTQERRASALCKSFRELRNHGYTLQTPWSLKHKHVEFLVTYWVADGQSGGTIENKLTYLRAIAQWMGKPKLVRTLADYVDRREHGLVRSYVATEDKSWEAHGIDAAAKIEEIARTCPYTAVQLKLQAAFGVRVEESFMLRPVEAVRNPQMLAVVRGTKGGLPREVPIESKMAILEEAARLSNGVTGSTVPADRTLKQWRDWYYYVLEKHGVTKAGLGITSHGLRHAYLQSLYERTAGTPAPIKRAGERPDPQLHQQAMRRVVQAAGHSRVTKANAYLSTFARQERLQKKLPTVEEVREALMSADGNKSHAAAALGISRQALYRILGGGSRRD
;
A
#
# COMPACT_ATOMS: atom_id res chain seq x y z
N MET A 1 13.85 26.73 -7.62
CA MET A 1 13.93 26.53 -6.16
C MET A 1 13.21 25.24 -5.77
N ALA A 2 13.80 24.41 -4.91
CA ALA A 2 13.08 23.24 -4.38
C ALA A 2 11.87 23.72 -3.57
N ALA A 3 10.70 23.13 -3.78
CA ALA A 3 9.51 23.46 -2.99
C ALA A 3 9.80 23.21 -1.50
N ILE A 4 9.53 24.21 -0.65
CA ILE A 4 9.69 24.12 0.81
C ILE A 4 8.30 23.91 1.41
N LEU A 5 8.19 22.99 2.36
CA LEU A 5 6.93 22.78 3.09
C LEU A 5 6.62 24.02 3.94
N ASN A 6 5.42 24.59 3.78
CA ASN A 6 4.90 25.57 4.74
C ASN A 6 4.40 24.85 6.01
N VAL A 7 5.32 24.59 6.93
CA VAL A 7 5.04 23.90 8.21
C VAL A 7 3.98 24.66 9.02
N ARG A 8 4.07 25.99 9.06
CA ARG A 8 3.10 26.86 9.77
C ARG A 8 1.67 26.63 9.30
N ALA A 9 1.45 26.55 7.98
CA ALA A 9 0.14 26.27 7.40
C ALA A 9 -0.39 24.87 7.78
N VAL A 10 0.48 23.88 8.00
CA VAL A 10 0.08 22.56 8.51
C VAL A 10 -0.34 22.64 9.97
N VAL A 11 0.51 23.20 10.84
CA VAL A 11 0.28 23.24 12.30
C VAL A 11 -0.94 24.10 12.66
N LYS A 12 -1.15 25.24 11.98
CA LYS A 12 -2.28 26.16 12.25
C LYS A 12 -3.65 25.47 12.19
N LYS A 13 -3.81 24.44 11.36
CA LYS A 13 -5.06 23.67 11.21
C LYS A 13 -5.49 22.93 12.49
N TYR A 14 -4.57 22.70 13.42
CA TYR A 14 -4.82 21.89 14.63
C TYR A 14 -5.13 22.71 15.88
N ARG A 15 -5.05 24.06 15.82
CA ARG A 15 -5.48 24.98 16.89
C ARG A 15 -4.89 24.65 18.27
N PHE A 16 -3.59 24.37 18.32
CA PHE A 16 -2.86 24.19 19.59
C PHE A 16 -2.77 25.49 20.39
N ALA A 17 -2.59 25.36 21.71
CA ALA A 17 -2.27 26.49 22.57
C ALA A 17 -0.96 27.17 22.11
N PRO A 18 -0.80 28.50 22.30
CA PRO A 18 0.36 29.24 21.77
C PRO A 18 1.70 28.61 22.12
N GLU A 19 1.94 28.29 23.40
CA GLU A 19 3.19 27.67 23.86
C GLU A 19 3.47 26.34 23.16
N PHE A 20 2.49 25.42 23.14
CA PHE A 20 2.62 24.14 22.46
C PHE A 20 2.89 24.31 20.96
N ARG A 21 2.15 25.22 20.32
CA ARG A 21 2.26 25.51 18.89
C ARG A 21 3.66 25.98 18.54
N ASP A 22 4.18 26.95 19.28
CA ASP A 22 5.46 27.59 18.98
C ASP A 22 6.62 26.60 19.23
N ALA A 23 6.53 25.83 20.31
CA ALA A 23 7.44 24.74 20.61
C ALA A 23 7.45 23.64 19.52
N LEU A 24 6.28 23.26 18.99
CA LEU A 24 6.17 22.27 17.91
C LEU A 24 6.69 22.82 16.57
N LEU A 25 6.43 24.10 16.27
CA LEU A 25 6.94 24.76 15.08
C LEU A 25 8.46 24.78 15.07
N ALA A 26 9.10 25.13 16.18
CA ALA A 26 10.56 25.10 16.31
C ALA A 26 11.14 23.70 15.98
N LEU A 27 10.55 22.63 16.53
CA LEU A 27 10.98 21.26 16.23
C LEU A 27 10.81 20.90 14.74
N LEU A 28 9.68 21.27 14.13
CA LEU A 28 9.39 20.93 12.74
C LEU A 28 10.24 21.75 11.75
N ASP A 29 10.40 23.05 11.97
CA ASP A 29 11.19 23.92 11.10
C ASP A 29 12.66 23.46 11.03
N THR A 30 13.23 23.02 12.15
CA THR A 30 14.60 22.49 12.19
C THR A 30 14.72 21.07 11.61
N HIS A 31 13.76 20.19 11.92
CA HIS A 31 14.00 18.75 11.76
C HIS A 31 13.10 18.02 10.76
N VAL A 32 12.04 18.64 10.22
CA VAL A 32 11.05 17.91 9.39
C VAL A 32 11.66 17.27 8.14
N THR A 33 12.74 17.85 7.60
CA THR A 33 13.47 17.38 6.42
C THR A 33 14.39 16.18 6.69
N GLN A 34 14.77 15.97 7.96
CA GLN A 34 15.79 15.00 8.38
C GLN A 34 15.35 13.55 8.16
N ILE A 35 16.32 12.70 7.85
CA ILE A 35 16.13 11.27 7.61
C ILE A 35 16.33 10.51 8.91
N HIS A 36 15.33 9.70 9.30
CA HIS A 36 15.37 8.87 10.51
C HIS A 36 15.64 7.39 10.23
N SER A 37 15.52 6.99 8.97
CA SER A 37 15.67 5.59 8.57
C SER A 37 17.15 5.25 8.46
N THR A 38 17.64 4.36 9.32
CA THR A 38 19.01 3.82 9.25
C THR A 38 19.25 2.93 8.02
N THR A 39 18.18 2.37 7.44
CA THR A 39 18.25 1.47 6.28
C THR A 39 18.12 2.19 4.93
N ARG A 40 18.01 3.52 4.93
CA ARG A 40 17.83 4.29 3.70
C ARG A 40 19.19 4.58 3.06
N ILE A 41 19.35 4.12 1.82
CA ILE A 41 20.59 4.32 1.02
C ILE A 41 20.68 5.75 0.45
N SER A 42 19.55 6.42 0.23
CA SER A 42 19.55 7.76 -0.36
C SER A 42 19.80 8.86 0.68
N HIS A 43 20.82 9.69 0.42
CA HIS A 43 21.16 10.89 1.20
C HIS A 43 20.26 12.11 0.90
N LYS A 44 19.36 12.02 -0.09
CA LYS A 44 18.46 13.14 -0.42
C LYS A 44 17.49 13.42 0.73
N ALA A 45 17.30 14.69 1.06
CA ALA A 45 16.29 15.14 2.01
C ALA A 45 14.91 14.50 1.70
N LEU A 46 14.06 14.40 2.72
CA LEU A 46 12.73 13.84 2.53
C LEU A 46 11.94 14.69 1.52
N SER A 47 11.13 14.03 0.68
CA SER A 47 10.23 14.77 -0.21
C SER A 47 9.25 15.62 0.60
N VAL A 48 8.84 16.77 0.06
CA VAL A 48 7.84 17.66 0.68
C VAL A 48 6.58 16.89 1.10
N LYS A 49 6.12 15.94 0.26
CA LYS A 49 4.99 15.05 0.58
C LYS A 49 5.24 14.19 1.82
N THR A 50 6.45 13.70 2.02
CA THR A 50 6.81 12.92 3.22
C THR A 50 6.91 13.81 4.45
N GLN A 51 7.46 15.02 4.30
CA GLN A 51 7.51 16.04 5.35
C GLN A 51 6.09 16.41 5.80
N GLU A 52 5.18 16.69 4.87
CA GLU A 52 3.77 17.04 5.14
C GLU A 52 3.04 15.92 5.88
N ARG A 53 3.23 14.66 5.46
CA ARG A 53 2.67 13.47 6.13
C ARG A 53 3.18 13.34 7.56
N ARG A 54 4.48 13.52 7.77
CA ARG A 54 5.10 13.48 9.10
C ARG A 54 4.53 14.57 10.00
N ALA A 55 4.56 15.83 9.54
CA ALA A 55 4.03 16.97 10.31
C ALA A 55 2.54 16.79 10.63
N SER A 56 1.73 16.39 9.65
CA SER A 56 0.30 16.17 9.84
C SER A 56 0.02 15.01 10.82
N ALA A 57 0.73 13.89 10.71
CA ALA A 57 0.53 12.75 11.59
C ALA A 57 0.93 13.07 13.05
N LEU A 58 2.01 13.83 13.24
CA LEU A 58 2.42 14.33 14.56
C LEU A 58 1.36 15.25 15.15
N CYS A 59 0.92 16.26 14.40
CA CYS A 59 -0.13 17.17 14.86
C CYS A 59 -1.42 16.41 15.18
N LYS A 60 -1.82 15.45 14.34
CA LYS A 60 -3.00 14.62 14.60
C LYS A 60 -2.85 13.82 15.91
N SER A 61 -1.69 13.23 16.16
CA SER A 61 -1.43 12.45 17.39
C SER A 61 -1.53 13.32 18.65
N PHE A 62 -0.97 14.53 18.63
CA PHE A 62 -1.11 15.46 19.77
C PHE A 62 -2.52 15.99 19.95
N ARG A 63 -3.26 16.21 18.85
CA ARG A 63 -4.68 16.56 18.93
C ARG A 63 -5.52 15.40 19.48
N GLU A 64 -5.23 14.16 19.09
CA GLU A 64 -5.87 12.95 19.63
C GLU A 64 -5.63 12.85 21.15
N LEU A 65 -4.42 13.13 21.63
CA LEU A 65 -4.11 13.22 23.07
C LEU A 65 -4.98 14.28 23.78
N ARG A 66 -5.00 15.51 23.26
CA ARG A 66 -5.78 16.60 23.84
C ARG A 66 -7.28 16.27 23.90
N ASN A 67 -7.81 15.68 22.84
CA ASN A 67 -9.21 15.28 22.75
C ASN A 67 -9.60 14.24 23.82
N HIS A 68 -8.64 13.52 24.38
CA HIS A 68 -8.84 12.52 25.43
C HIS A 68 -8.26 12.94 26.79
N GLY A 69 -8.23 14.26 27.04
CA GLY A 69 -7.89 14.81 28.36
C GLY A 69 -6.39 14.99 28.64
N TYR A 70 -5.51 14.69 27.69
CA TYR A 70 -4.07 14.95 27.86
C TYR A 70 -3.69 16.35 27.37
N THR A 71 -3.66 17.32 28.29
CA THR A 71 -3.27 18.71 28.00
C THR A 71 -1.76 18.90 28.15
N LEU A 72 -1.01 18.54 27.11
CA LEU A 72 0.44 18.77 27.07
C LEU A 72 0.71 20.26 26.82
N GLN A 73 1.50 20.91 27.68
CA GLN A 73 1.91 22.31 27.49
C GLN A 73 2.92 22.46 26.36
N THR A 74 3.83 21.49 26.21
CA THR A 74 4.80 21.44 25.11
C THR A 74 4.96 20.02 24.55
N PRO A 75 5.52 19.83 23.34
CA PRO A 75 5.87 18.51 22.83
C PRO A 75 6.78 17.72 23.79
N TRP A 76 7.67 18.41 24.53
CA TRP A 76 8.55 17.81 25.53
C TRP A 76 7.80 17.17 26.69
N SER A 77 6.53 17.51 26.93
CA SER A 77 5.69 16.84 27.92
C SER A 77 5.24 15.43 27.49
N LEU A 78 5.59 14.96 26.29
CA LEU A 78 5.32 13.60 25.83
C LEU A 78 6.05 12.56 26.73
N LYS A 79 5.31 11.57 27.22
CA LYS A 79 5.74 10.50 28.14
C LYS A 79 5.25 9.14 27.63
N HIS A 80 5.80 8.04 28.15
CA HIS A 80 5.41 6.67 27.77
C HIS A 80 3.90 6.44 27.84
N LYS A 81 3.25 6.88 28.92
CA LYS A 81 1.79 6.76 29.11
C LYS A 81 0.96 7.38 27.98
N HIS A 82 1.45 8.46 27.35
CA HIS A 82 0.75 9.11 26.24
C HIS A 82 0.84 8.28 24.96
N VAL A 83 1.99 7.66 24.72
CA VAL A 83 2.21 6.79 23.55
C VAL A 83 1.41 5.50 23.70
N GLU A 84 1.40 4.93 24.90
CA GLU A 84 0.60 3.76 25.25
C GLU A 84 -0.89 4.04 25.04
N PHE A 85 -1.41 5.14 25.60
CA PHE A 85 -2.79 5.57 25.36
C PHE A 85 -3.11 5.68 23.86
N LEU A 86 -2.25 6.34 23.08
CA LEU A 86 -2.47 6.50 21.64
C LEU A 86 -2.55 5.15 20.92
N VAL A 87 -1.67 4.20 21.26
CA VAL A 87 -1.71 2.86 20.65
C VAL A 87 -3.00 2.14 21.03
N THR A 88 -3.38 2.12 22.30
CA THR A 88 -4.64 1.52 22.76
C THR A 88 -5.84 2.13 22.04
N TYR A 89 -5.89 3.46 21.96
CA TYR A 89 -6.93 4.18 21.24
C TYR A 89 -6.96 3.82 19.74
N TRP A 90 -5.82 3.77 19.06
CA TRP A 90 -5.78 3.44 17.62
C TRP A 90 -6.15 1.98 17.34
N VAL A 91 -5.82 1.06 18.25
CA VAL A 91 -6.25 -0.34 18.14
C VAL A 91 -7.76 -0.45 18.32
N ALA A 92 -8.33 0.22 19.33
CA ALA A 92 -9.78 0.28 19.55
C ALA A 92 -10.53 0.94 18.38
N ASP A 93 -9.94 1.96 17.75
CA ASP A 93 -10.42 2.64 16.54
C ASP A 93 -10.26 1.78 15.26
N GLY A 94 -9.82 0.53 15.38
CA GLY A 94 -9.72 -0.42 14.25
C GLY A 94 -8.64 -0.05 13.23
N GLN A 95 -7.67 0.79 13.57
CA GLN A 95 -6.62 1.19 12.63
C GLN A 95 -5.69 0.02 12.32
N SER A 96 -5.33 -0.12 11.03
CA SER A 96 -4.42 -1.18 10.60
C SER A 96 -3.05 -1.08 11.28
N GLY A 97 -2.40 -2.23 11.50
CA GLY A 97 -1.03 -2.28 12.06
C GLY A 97 -0.03 -1.42 11.28
N GLY A 98 -0.17 -1.32 9.95
CA GLY A 98 0.70 -0.45 9.14
C GLY A 98 0.46 1.05 9.35
N THR A 99 -0.77 1.45 9.66
CA THR A 99 -1.10 2.83 10.02
C THR A 99 -0.47 3.17 11.37
N ILE A 100 -0.64 2.30 12.37
CA ILE A 100 -0.09 2.50 13.72
C ILE A 100 1.44 2.53 13.69
N GLU A 101 2.09 1.58 13.00
CA GLU A 101 3.55 1.54 12.83
C GLU A 101 4.10 2.84 12.20
N ASN A 102 3.38 3.42 11.22
CA ASN A 102 3.76 4.69 10.61
C ASN A 102 3.65 5.86 11.60
N LYS A 103 2.55 5.94 12.37
CA LYS A 103 2.40 6.97 13.41
C LYS A 103 3.50 6.84 14.47
N LEU A 104 3.78 5.63 14.95
CA LEU A 104 4.88 5.35 15.88
C LEU A 104 6.25 5.72 15.31
N THR A 105 6.46 5.55 14.00
CA THR A 105 7.69 5.98 13.32
C THR A 105 7.87 7.49 13.38
N TYR A 106 6.80 8.26 13.20
CA TYR A 106 6.86 9.72 13.34
C TYR A 106 7.00 10.15 14.81
N LEU A 107 6.34 9.46 15.74
CA LEU A 107 6.53 9.71 17.17
C LEU A 107 7.96 9.42 17.63
N ARG A 108 8.62 8.37 17.11
CA ARG A 108 10.06 8.14 17.34
C ARG A 108 10.92 9.28 16.81
N ALA A 109 10.57 9.81 15.63
CA ALA A 109 11.30 10.93 15.04
C ALA A 109 11.25 12.18 15.94
N ILE A 110 10.06 12.60 16.39
CA ILE A 110 9.96 13.75 17.30
C ILE A 110 10.58 13.46 18.67
N ALA A 111 10.45 12.24 19.19
CA ALA A 111 11.10 11.85 20.43
C ALA A 111 12.62 11.98 20.36
N GLN A 112 13.23 11.59 19.24
CA GLN A 112 14.66 11.79 18.99
C GLN A 112 15.03 13.27 18.96
N TRP A 113 14.25 14.13 18.29
CA TRP A 113 14.50 15.58 18.25
C TRP A 113 14.43 16.24 19.63
N MET A 114 13.60 15.70 20.52
CA MET A 114 13.48 16.16 21.91
C MET A 114 14.53 15.56 22.84
N GLY A 115 15.51 14.79 22.34
CA GLY A 115 16.52 14.12 23.17
C GLY A 115 16.00 12.91 23.96
N LYS A 116 14.88 12.31 23.54
CA LYS A 116 14.21 11.18 24.22
C LYS A 116 14.14 9.93 23.32
N PRO A 117 15.26 9.39 22.81
CA PRO A 117 15.26 8.33 21.78
C PRO A 117 14.58 7.02 22.21
N LYS A 118 14.53 6.74 23.53
CA LYS A 118 13.93 5.51 24.09
C LYS A 118 12.43 5.65 24.42
N LEU A 119 11.82 6.82 24.17
CA LEU A 119 10.43 7.12 24.57
C LEU A 119 9.39 6.26 23.84
N VAL A 120 9.63 5.90 22.58
CA VAL A 120 8.63 5.25 21.72
C VAL A 120 9.12 3.86 21.31
N ARG A 121 8.51 2.84 21.90
CA ARG A 121 8.78 1.42 21.65
C ARG A 121 8.20 0.91 20.32
N THR A 122 8.37 -0.38 20.02
CA THR A 122 7.76 -1.04 18.86
C THR A 122 6.29 -1.32 19.12
N LEU A 123 5.50 -1.60 18.08
CA LEU A 123 4.08 -1.92 18.25
C LEU A 123 3.87 -3.18 19.12
N ALA A 124 4.77 -4.17 19.01
CA ALA A 124 4.68 -5.41 19.78
C ALA A 124 4.90 -5.20 21.29
N ASP A 125 5.55 -4.09 21.68
CA ASP A 125 5.79 -3.76 23.10
C ASP A 125 4.55 -3.14 23.78
N TYR A 126 3.50 -2.84 23.02
CA TYR A 126 2.26 -2.24 23.52
C TYR A 126 1.05 -3.17 23.43
N VAL A 127 1.05 -4.13 22.49
CA VAL A 127 -0.13 -4.96 22.21
C VAL A 127 0.28 -6.25 21.50
N ASP A 128 -0.42 -7.36 21.77
CA ASP A 128 -0.27 -8.58 20.97
C ASP A 128 -0.80 -8.34 19.55
N ARG A 129 0.12 -8.33 18.60
CA ARG A 129 -0.21 -8.03 17.21
C ARG A 129 -1.05 -9.10 16.54
N ARG A 130 -0.93 -10.37 16.94
CA ARG A 130 -1.68 -11.48 16.34
C ARG A 130 -3.11 -11.47 16.84
N GLU A 131 -3.29 -11.31 18.14
CA GLU A 131 -4.61 -11.23 18.78
C GLU A 131 -5.46 -10.10 18.16
N HIS A 132 -4.85 -8.95 17.90
CA HIS A 132 -5.55 -7.80 17.33
C HIS A 132 -5.47 -7.69 15.80
N GLY A 133 -4.99 -8.72 15.09
CA GLY A 133 -4.92 -8.69 13.61
C GLY A 133 -3.99 -7.61 13.01
N LEU A 134 -2.98 -7.16 13.77
CA LEU A 134 -2.04 -6.10 13.41
C LEU A 134 -0.76 -6.62 12.73
N VAL A 135 -0.69 -7.92 12.44
CA VAL A 135 0.42 -8.51 11.68
C VAL A 135 0.23 -8.23 10.19
N ARG A 136 1.23 -7.58 9.58
CA ARG A 136 1.18 -7.24 8.16
C ARG A 136 1.68 -8.41 7.31
N SER A 137 0.92 -8.76 6.28
CA SER A 137 1.42 -9.56 5.15
C SER A 137 1.93 -8.64 4.04
N TYR A 138 3.12 -8.94 3.53
CA TYR A 138 3.66 -8.30 2.31
C TYR A 138 3.47 -9.17 1.05
N VAL A 139 2.81 -10.32 1.22
CA VAL A 139 2.41 -11.23 0.16
C VAL A 139 0.91 -11.09 -0.06
N ALA A 140 0.49 -10.89 -1.31
CA ALA A 140 -0.92 -10.79 -1.66
C ALA A 140 -1.69 -12.05 -1.25
N THR A 141 -2.89 -11.85 -0.70
CA THR A 141 -3.78 -12.94 -0.27
C THR A 141 -5.00 -13.08 -1.17
N GLU A 142 -5.40 -11.97 -1.80
CA GLU A 142 -6.53 -11.85 -2.72
C GLU A 142 -6.04 -11.20 -4.01
N ASP A 143 -6.61 -11.59 -5.15
CA ASP A 143 -6.39 -10.86 -6.40
C ASP A 143 -7.20 -9.55 -6.36
N LYS A 144 -6.52 -8.44 -6.66
CA LYS A 144 -7.08 -7.09 -6.66
C LYS A 144 -7.27 -6.54 -8.08
N SER A 145 -7.02 -7.36 -9.10
CA SER A 145 -7.31 -7.05 -10.49
C SER A 145 -8.81 -6.80 -10.66
N TRP A 146 -9.20 -5.97 -11.62
CA TRP A 146 -10.63 -5.72 -11.88
C TRP A 146 -11.34 -6.98 -12.38
N GLU A 147 -10.63 -7.78 -13.18
CA GLU A 147 -11.06 -9.07 -13.70
C GLU A 147 -11.44 -10.05 -12.57
N ALA A 148 -10.66 -10.13 -11.49
CA ALA A 148 -10.99 -10.98 -10.35
C ALA A 148 -12.29 -10.60 -9.62
N HIS A 149 -12.77 -9.37 -9.84
CA HIS A 149 -14.05 -8.88 -9.35
C HIS A 149 -15.14 -8.91 -10.44
N GLY A 150 -14.91 -9.59 -11.57
CA GLY A 150 -15.87 -9.71 -12.68
C GLY A 150 -16.07 -8.43 -13.48
N ILE A 151 -15.15 -7.46 -13.38
CA ILE A 151 -15.27 -6.17 -14.05
C ILE A 151 -14.41 -6.15 -15.32
N ASP A 152 -15.06 -5.98 -16.47
CA ASP A 152 -14.39 -5.65 -17.73
C ASP A 152 -13.81 -4.23 -17.64
N ALA A 153 -12.48 -4.16 -17.56
CA ALA A 153 -11.76 -2.90 -17.46
C ALA A 153 -11.92 -2.01 -18.69
N ALA A 154 -11.97 -2.56 -19.90
CA ALA A 154 -12.11 -1.76 -21.11
C ALA A 154 -13.49 -1.09 -21.14
N ALA A 155 -14.55 -1.88 -20.96
CA ALA A 155 -15.92 -1.38 -20.95
C ALA A 155 -16.15 -0.34 -19.84
N LYS A 156 -15.68 -0.60 -18.61
CA LYS A 156 -15.82 0.33 -17.49
C LYS A 156 -15.03 1.63 -17.69
N ILE A 157 -13.85 1.57 -18.33
CA ILE A 157 -13.07 2.77 -18.64
C ILE A 157 -13.77 3.61 -19.72
N GLU A 158 -14.37 3.00 -20.73
CA GLU A 158 -15.15 3.71 -21.74
C GLU A 158 -16.43 4.35 -21.17
N GLU A 159 -17.08 3.70 -20.19
CA GLU A 159 -18.16 4.32 -19.41
C GLU A 159 -17.67 5.58 -18.67
N ILE A 160 -16.52 5.49 -17.98
CA ILE A 160 -15.91 6.63 -17.28
C ILE A 160 -15.51 7.74 -18.25
N ALA A 161 -15.10 7.40 -19.48
CA ALA A 161 -14.70 8.36 -20.50
C ALA A 161 -15.83 9.33 -20.86
N ARG A 162 -17.09 8.87 -20.80
CA ARG A 162 -18.29 9.70 -21.02
C ARG A 162 -18.46 10.78 -19.94
N THR A 163 -18.00 10.53 -18.71
CA THR A 163 -17.98 11.53 -17.63
C THR A 163 -16.73 12.39 -17.67
N CYS A 164 -15.56 11.78 -17.89
CA CYS A 164 -14.28 12.48 -17.86
C CYS A 164 -13.21 11.76 -18.70
N PRO A 165 -12.93 12.22 -19.93
CA PRO A 165 -11.93 11.60 -20.80
C PRO A 165 -10.52 11.62 -20.22
N TYR A 166 -10.16 12.66 -19.46
CA TYR A 166 -8.87 12.76 -18.76
C TYR A 166 -8.71 11.71 -17.65
N THR A 167 -9.77 11.37 -16.92
CA THR A 167 -9.74 10.27 -15.93
C THR A 167 -9.60 8.94 -16.64
N ALA A 168 -10.36 8.73 -17.73
CA ALA A 168 -10.32 7.51 -18.53
C ALA A 168 -8.93 7.27 -19.13
N VAL A 169 -8.29 8.25 -19.77
CA VAL A 169 -6.95 8.07 -20.34
C VAL A 169 -5.91 7.73 -19.26
N GLN A 170 -6.06 8.26 -18.04
CA GLN A 170 -5.19 7.90 -16.91
C GLN A 170 -5.43 6.48 -16.40
N LEU A 171 -6.65 5.94 -16.53
CA LEU A 171 -6.94 4.53 -16.28
C LEU A 171 -6.38 3.64 -17.40
N LYS A 172 -6.54 4.04 -18.68
CA LYS A 172 -5.95 3.34 -19.84
C LYS A 172 -4.43 3.23 -19.69
N LEU A 173 -3.74 4.31 -19.30
CA LEU A 173 -2.30 4.29 -19.02
C LEU A 173 -1.92 3.32 -17.90
N GLN A 174 -2.70 3.27 -16.82
CA GLN A 174 -2.48 2.34 -15.71
C GLN A 174 -2.68 0.87 -16.13
N ALA A 175 -3.69 0.58 -16.94
CA ALA A 175 -3.95 -0.75 -17.48
C ALA A 175 -2.86 -1.19 -18.49
N ALA A 176 -2.45 -0.29 -19.38
CA ALA A 176 -1.54 -0.58 -20.48
C ALA A 176 -0.08 -0.75 -20.06
N PHE A 177 0.38 0.08 -19.12
CA PHE A 177 1.80 0.20 -18.75
C PHE A 177 2.07 -0.06 -17.27
N GLY A 178 1.04 -0.39 -16.50
CA GLY A 178 1.16 -0.57 -15.05
C GLY A 178 1.84 0.63 -14.41
N VAL A 179 1.47 1.86 -14.77
CA VAL A 179 1.95 3.07 -14.08
C VAL A 179 1.16 3.29 -12.79
N ARG A 180 1.71 4.05 -11.85
CA ARG A 180 0.97 4.50 -10.64
C ARG A 180 0.07 5.67 -11.02
N VAL A 181 -0.98 5.93 -10.23
CA VAL A 181 -1.85 7.11 -10.39
C VAL A 181 -1.06 8.41 -10.55
N GLU A 182 -0.04 8.64 -9.72
CA GLU A 182 0.76 9.88 -9.82
C GLU A 182 1.74 9.86 -11.01
N GLU A 183 2.15 8.68 -11.46
CA GLU A 183 2.95 8.53 -12.68
C GLU A 183 2.07 8.78 -13.92
N SER A 184 0.81 8.33 -13.94
CA SER A 184 -0.11 8.61 -15.05
C SER A 184 -0.43 10.10 -15.13
N PHE A 185 -0.74 10.75 -14.01
CA PHE A 185 -1.00 12.20 -13.95
C PHE A 185 0.17 13.00 -14.51
N MET A 186 1.38 12.69 -14.05
CA MET A 186 2.58 13.45 -14.39
C MET A 186 3.25 13.00 -15.68
N LEU A 187 2.72 11.97 -16.35
CA LEU A 187 3.24 11.47 -17.62
C LEU A 187 3.17 12.58 -18.65
N ARG A 188 4.25 12.76 -19.41
CA ARG A 188 4.31 13.66 -20.56
C ARG A 188 4.47 12.79 -21.81
N PRO A 189 3.38 12.39 -22.49
CA PRO A 189 3.42 11.36 -23.52
C PRO A 189 4.46 11.62 -24.62
N VAL A 190 4.50 12.85 -25.15
CA VAL A 190 5.44 13.26 -26.20
C VAL A 190 6.91 13.16 -25.75
N GLU A 191 7.22 13.56 -24.51
CA GLU A 191 8.59 13.45 -23.96
C GLU A 191 8.95 12.01 -23.53
N ALA A 192 7.95 11.22 -23.13
CA ALA A 192 8.13 9.91 -22.55
C ALA A 192 8.38 8.83 -23.61
N VAL A 193 7.87 9.01 -24.82
CA VAL A 193 8.15 8.15 -25.98
C VAL A 193 9.43 8.63 -26.66
N ARG A 194 10.58 8.15 -26.17
CA ARG A 194 11.89 8.47 -26.76
C ARG A 194 12.21 7.62 -27.99
N ASN A 195 11.62 6.43 -28.05
CA ASN A 195 11.68 5.49 -29.15
C ASN A 195 10.36 4.69 -29.18
N PRO A 196 10.01 4.01 -30.29
CA PRO A 196 8.75 3.30 -30.39
C PRO A 196 8.67 2.02 -29.53
N GLN A 197 9.75 1.59 -28.89
CA GLN A 197 9.80 0.36 -28.10
C GLN A 197 9.54 0.58 -26.60
N MET A 198 10.01 1.68 -26.02
CA MET A 198 10.08 1.88 -24.57
C MET A 198 9.51 3.23 -24.13
N LEU A 199 8.64 3.18 -23.13
CA LEU A 199 8.06 4.34 -22.45
C LEU A 199 8.89 4.71 -21.22
N ALA A 200 9.44 5.92 -21.21
CA ALA A 200 10.19 6.46 -20.07
C ALA A 200 9.23 6.98 -18.97
N VAL A 201 9.20 6.28 -17.83
CA VAL A 201 8.42 6.68 -16.65
C VAL A 201 9.36 7.35 -15.64
N VAL A 202 9.42 8.68 -15.70
CA VAL A 202 10.33 9.49 -14.86
C VAL A 202 9.56 10.30 -13.81
N ARG A 203 8.54 11.04 -14.22
CA ARG A 203 7.78 11.95 -13.35
C ARG A 203 6.74 11.19 -12.54
N GLY A 204 6.48 11.66 -11.32
CA GLY A 204 5.54 11.01 -10.39
C GLY A 204 6.05 9.69 -9.79
N THR A 205 7.25 9.24 -10.17
CA THR A 205 7.84 8.00 -9.64
C THR A 205 8.07 8.08 -8.14
N LYS A 206 7.75 6.99 -7.44
CA LYS A 206 7.96 6.91 -6.00
C LYS A 206 9.46 6.96 -5.70
N GLY A 207 9.89 7.99 -4.97
CA GLY A 207 11.30 8.20 -4.61
C GLY A 207 12.16 8.80 -5.73
N GLY A 208 11.56 9.21 -6.85
CA GLY A 208 12.28 9.80 -7.98
C GLY A 208 13.16 8.79 -8.73
N LEU A 209 12.79 7.52 -8.71
CA LEU A 209 13.50 6.44 -9.40
C LEU A 209 12.87 6.22 -10.78
N PRO A 210 13.52 6.65 -11.88
CA PRO A 210 13.01 6.43 -13.22
C PRO A 210 13.06 4.94 -13.59
N ARG A 211 12.16 4.55 -14.49
CA ARG A 211 12.12 3.21 -15.09
C ARG A 211 11.56 3.28 -16.49
N GLU A 212 11.77 2.23 -17.26
CA GLU A 212 11.18 2.09 -18.60
C GLU A 212 10.19 0.93 -18.64
N VAL A 213 9.20 1.04 -19.51
CA VAL A 213 8.17 0.02 -19.75
C VAL A 213 8.02 -0.21 -21.24
N PRO A 214 7.95 -1.46 -21.71
CA PRO A 214 7.68 -1.74 -23.12
C PRO A 214 6.36 -1.13 -23.59
N ILE A 215 6.38 -0.47 -24.76
CA ILE A 215 5.20 0.10 -25.41
C ILE A 215 4.38 -1.01 -26.08
N GLU A 216 5.04 -1.95 -26.77
CA GLU A 216 4.39 -3.05 -27.50
C GLU A 216 3.31 -2.49 -28.47
N SER A 217 2.13 -3.09 -28.56
CA SER A 217 1.03 -2.67 -29.44
C SER A 217 0.16 -1.53 -28.86
N LYS A 218 0.64 -0.79 -27.85
CA LYS A 218 -0.19 0.15 -27.05
C LYS A 218 0.02 1.62 -27.41
N MET A 219 0.58 1.91 -28.59
CA MET A 219 0.89 3.29 -29.02
C MET A 219 -0.35 4.19 -29.07
N ALA A 220 -1.49 3.67 -29.53
CA ALA A 220 -2.74 4.43 -29.61
C ALA A 220 -3.17 5.07 -28.28
N ILE A 221 -2.88 4.42 -27.14
CA ILE A 221 -3.18 4.95 -25.79
C ILE A 221 -2.29 6.16 -25.47
N LEU A 222 -1.03 6.14 -25.92
CA LEU A 222 -0.08 7.23 -25.74
C LEU A 222 -0.44 8.42 -26.64
N GLU A 223 -0.92 8.17 -27.86
CA GLU A 223 -1.44 9.20 -28.75
C GLU A 223 -2.70 9.86 -28.19
N GLU A 224 -3.63 9.08 -27.63
CA GLU A 224 -4.80 9.60 -26.91
C GLU A 224 -4.37 10.47 -25.72
N ALA A 225 -3.41 9.99 -24.92
CA ALA A 225 -2.86 10.77 -23.82
C ALA A 225 -2.17 12.07 -24.30
N ALA A 226 -1.47 12.03 -25.44
CA ALA A 226 -0.82 13.20 -26.02
C ALA A 226 -1.83 14.27 -26.43
N ARG A 227 -2.94 13.88 -27.06
CA ARG A 227 -4.04 14.80 -27.42
C ARG A 227 -4.68 15.48 -26.21
N LEU A 228 -4.74 14.77 -25.08
CA LEU A 228 -5.27 15.27 -23.81
C LEU A 228 -4.20 15.88 -22.90
N SER A 229 -2.97 16.09 -23.39
CA SER A 229 -1.91 16.64 -22.56
C SER A 229 -2.06 18.14 -22.37
N ASN A 230 -1.65 18.61 -21.20
CA ASN A 230 -1.57 20.01 -20.82
C ASN A 230 -0.62 20.77 -21.75
N GLY A 231 -1.10 21.80 -22.45
CA GLY A 231 -0.27 22.57 -23.38
C GLY A 231 0.94 23.27 -22.75
N VAL A 232 0.90 23.57 -21.45
CA VAL A 232 2.00 24.26 -20.74
C VAL A 232 2.99 23.25 -20.15
N THR A 233 2.46 22.26 -19.42
CA THR A 233 3.32 21.32 -18.68
C THR A 233 3.63 20.05 -19.46
N GLY A 234 2.96 19.78 -20.57
CA GLY A 234 3.00 18.52 -21.31
C GLY A 234 2.41 17.32 -20.56
N SER A 235 1.96 17.48 -19.30
CA SER A 235 1.48 16.37 -18.48
C SER A 235 0.02 16.01 -18.77
N THR A 236 -0.45 14.83 -18.35
CA THR A 236 -1.88 14.47 -18.51
C THR A 236 -2.80 15.10 -17.45
N VAL A 237 -2.29 16.00 -16.60
CA VAL A 237 -3.13 16.83 -15.71
C VAL A 237 -3.71 18.00 -16.50
N PRO A 238 -5.05 18.19 -16.54
CA PRO A 238 -5.68 19.33 -17.20
C PRO A 238 -5.08 20.69 -16.81
N ALA A 239 -5.09 21.63 -17.76
CA ALA A 239 -4.45 22.95 -17.59
C ALA A 239 -5.17 23.86 -16.59
N ASP A 240 -6.46 23.64 -16.34
CA ASP A 240 -7.32 24.42 -15.43
C ASP A 240 -7.14 24.06 -13.95
N ARG A 241 -6.30 23.06 -13.62
CA ARG A 241 -6.21 22.50 -12.26
C ARG A 241 -4.79 22.30 -11.81
N THR A 242 -4.58 22.53 -10.51
CA THR A 242 -3.38 22.05 -9.82
C THR A 242 -3.41 20.52 -9.69
N LEU A 243 -2.24 19.89 -9.52
CA LEU A 243 -2.14 18.44 -9.28
C LEU A 243 -2.98 17.95 -8.09
N LYS A 244 -3.15 18.79 -7.05
CA LYS A 244 -3.99 18.47 -5.90
C LYS A 244 -5.47 18.46 -6.29
N GLN A 245 -5.96 19.54 -6.90
CA GLN A 245 -7.36 19.63 -7.36
C GLN A 245 -7.68 18.52 -8.37
N TRP A 246 -6.75 18.20 -9.27
CA TRP A 246 -6.92 17.10 -10.21
C TRP A 246 -7.01 15.75 -9.52
N ARG A 247 -6.17 15.50 -8.50
CA ARG A 247 -6.24 14.26 -7.73
C ARG A 247 -7.59 14.11 -7.02
N ASP A 248 -8.09 15.18 -6.42
CA ASP A 248 -9.38 15.16 -5.72
C ASP A 248 -10.52 14.90 -6.73
N TRP A 249 -10.48 15.55 -7.90
CA TRP A 249 -11.41 15.30 -9.00
C TRP A 249 -11.35 13.87 -9.53
N TYR A 250 -10.15 13.33 -9.76
CA TYR A 250 -9.94 11.96 -10.23
C TYR A 250 -10.62 10.95 -9.29
N TYR A 251 -10.41 11.08 -7.98
CA TYR A 251 -11.04 10.17 -7.01
C TYR A 251 -12.56 10.38 -6.90
N TYR A 252 -13.04 11.62 -7.04
CA TYR A 252 -14.47 11.89 -7.14
C TYR A 252 -15.12 11.18 -8.35
N VAL A 253 -14.48 11.23 -9.53
CA VAL A 253 -14.98 10.51 -10.71
C VAL A 253 -14.96 9.01 -10.47
N LEU A 254 -13.90 8.45 -9.88
CA LEU A 254 -13.86 7.03 -9.54
C LEU A 254 -14.98 6.64 -8.57
N GLU A 255 -15.22 7.45 -7.55
CA GLU A 255 -16.30 7.24 -6.58
C GLU A 255 -17.68 7.27 -7.24
N LYS A 256 -17.92 8.24 -8.13
CA LYS A 256 -19.17 8.34 -8.92
C LYS A 256 -19.45 7.08 -9.74
N HIS A 257 -18.42 6.42 -10.26
CA HIS A 257 -18.55 5.18 -11.03
C HIS A 257 -18.39 3.91 -10.16
N GLY A 258 -18.42 4.04 -8.83
CA GLY A 258 -18.32 2.91 -7.91
C GLY A 258 -16.94 2.26 -7.83
N VAL A 259 -15.90 2.83 -8.45
CA VAL A 259 -14.51 2.34 -8.44
C VAL A 259 -13.85 2.66 -7.09
N THR A 260 -14.43 2.10 -6.04
CA THR A 260 -13.96 2.17 -4.66
C THR A 260 -14.10 0.79 -4.01
N LYS A 261 -13.36 0.58 -2.92
CA LYS A 261 -13.45 -0.67 -2.16
C LYS A 261 -14.87 -0.93 -1.63
N ALA A 262 -15.62 0.12 -1.29
CA ALA A 262 -16.98 0.00 -0.77
C ALA A 262 -18.04 -0.17 -1.88
N GLY A 263 -17.77 0.36 -3.08
CA GLY A 263 -18.65 0.18 -4.25
C GLY A 263 -18.41 -1.18 -4.90
N LEU A 264 -17.63 -1.19 -5.98
CA LEU A 264 -17.34 -2.38 -6.80
C LEU A 264 -16.28 -3.31 -6.18
N GLY A 265 -15.81 -3.06 -4.96
CA GLY A 265 -14.74 -3.85 -4.33
C GLY A 265 -13.33 -3.57 -4.88
N ILE A 266 -13.19 -2.68 -5.86
CA ILE A 266 -11.96 -2.42 -6.61
C ILE A 266 -11.42 -1.00 -6.40
N THR A 267 -10.18 -0.77 -6.84
CA THR A 267 -9.62 0.57 -6.97
C THR A 267 -8.87 0.66 -8.30
N SER A 268 -8.56 1.87 -8.78
CA SER A 268 -7.75 2.03 -10.00
C SER A 268 -6.38 1.35 -9.90
N HIS A 269 -5.84 1.16 -8.69
CA HIS A 269 -4.60 0.41 -8.50
C HIS A 269 -4.70 -1.06 -8.93
N GLY A 270 -5.91 -1.63 -8.97
CA GLY A 270 -6.16 -2.98 -9.48
C GLY A 270 -5.76 -3.17 -10.94
N LEU A 271 -5.81 -2.11 -11.77
CA LEU A 271 -5.32 -2.15 -13.15
C LEU A 271 -3.82 -2.42 -13.22
N ARG A 272 -3.06 -1.85 -12.28
CA ARG A 272 -1.63 -2.12 -12.15
C ARG A 272 -1.37 -3.56 -11.70
N HIS A 273 -2.20 -4.10 -10.81
CA HIS A 273 -2.11 -5.52 -10.42
C HIS A 273 -2.28 -6.41 -11.65
N ALA A 274 -3.35 -6.20 -12.43
CA ALA A 274 -3.61 -6.93 -13.66
C ALA A 274 -2.42 -6.86 -14.63
N TYR A 275 -1.91 -5.67 -14.92
CA TYR A 275 -0.76 -5.50 -15.81
C TYR A 275 0.47 -6.32 -15.36
N LEU A 276 0.83 -6.26 -14.08
CA LEU A 276 2.01 -6.97 -13.56
C LEU A 276 1.80 -8.49 -13.51
N GLN A 277 0.57 -8.95 -13.29
CA GLN A 277 0.20 -10.37 -13.36
C GLN A 277 0.28 -10.88 -14.81
N SER A 278 -0.27 -10.15 -15.79
CA SER A 278 -0.16 -10.51 -17.20
C SER A 278 1.29 -10.46 -17.70
N LEU A 279 2.11 -9.53 -17.20
CA LEU A 279 3.53 -9.49 -17.52
C LEU A 279 4.29 -10.71 -16.98
N TYR A 280 3.94 -11.15 -15.77
CA TYR A 280 4.44 -12.40 -15.21
C TYR A 280 4.05 -13.57 -16.13
N GLU A 281 2.77 -13.69 -16.45
CA GLU A 281 2.23 -14.80 -17.24
C GLU A 281 2.86 -14.92 -18.63
N ARG A 282 3.00 -13.80 -19.36
CA ARG A 282 3.69 -13.78 -20.67
C ARG A 282 5.14 -14.23 -20.60
N THR A 283 5.79 -14.09 -19.44
CA THR A 283 7.20 -14.47 -19.26
C THR A 283 7.35 -15.86 -18.67
N ALA A 284 6.45 -16.26 -17.76
CA ALA A 284 6.48 -17.53 -17.06
C ALA A 284 5.77 -18.67 -17.81
N GLY A 285 4.93 -18.33 -18.80
CA GLY A 285 4.10 -19.28 -19.54
C GLY A 285 2.89 -19.80 -18.76
N THR A 286 2.70 -19.39 -17.50
CA THR A 286 1.61 -19.80 -16.62
C THR A 286 1.10 -18.62 -15.79
N PRO A 287 -0.16 -18.63 -15.33
CA PRO A 287 -0.70 -17.56 -14.50
C PRO A 287 0.10 -17.31 -13.23
N ALA A 288 0.02 -16.08 -12.70
CA ALA A 288 0.62 -15.76 -11.41
C ALA A 288 -0.01 -16.59 -10.27
N PRO A 289 0.72 -16.91 -9.18
CA PRO A 289 0.21 -17.72 -8.08
C PRO A 289 -1.12 -17.20 -7.51
N ILE A 290 -1.27 -15.87 -7.42
CA ILE A 290 -2.49 -15.21 -6.94
C ILE A 290 -3.75 -15.52 -7.77
N LYS A 291 -3.58 -15.81 -9.07
CA LYS A 291 -4.66 -16.18 -9.99
C LYS A 291 -4.88 -17.69 -10.00
N ARG A 292 -3.79 -18.47 -10.03
CA ARG A 292 -3.86 -19.94 -10.09
C ARG A 292 -2.64 -20.57 -9.42
N ALA A 293 -2.84 -21.12 -8.22
CA ALA A 293 -1.75 -21.68 -7.41
C ALA A 293 -1.27 -23.08 -7.87
N GLY A 294 -2.11 -23.82 -8.61
CA GLY A 294 -1.86 -25.21 -8.96
C GLY A 294 -0.92 -25.44 -10.15
N GLU A 295 -0.71 -24.42 -10.99
CA GLU A 295 0.18 -24.52 -12.15
C GLU A 295 1.50 -23.80 -11.84
N ARG A 296 2.59 -24.55 -11.80
CA ARG A 296 3.93 -24.00 -11.55
C ARG A 296 4.69 -23.89 -12.87
N PRO A 297 5.31 -22.73 -13.18
CA PRO A 297 6.20 -22.61 -14.32
C PRO A 297 7.53 -23.35 -14.08
N ASP A 298 8.30 -23.49 -15.16
CA ASP A 298 9.73 -23.76 -15.06
C ASP A 298 10.42 -22.77 -14.09
N PRO A 299 11.32 -23.23 -13.19
CA PRO A 299 11.98 -22.37 -12.22
C PRO A 299 12.78 -21.20 -12.81
N GLN A 300 13.40 -21.37 -13.99
CA GLN A 300 14.17 -20.31 -14.63
C GLN A 300 13.22 -19.24 -15.20
N LEU A 301 12.14 -19.67 -15.87
CA LEU A 301 11.09 -18.77 -16.35
C LEU A 301 10.40 -18.02 -15.20
N HIS A 302 10.15 -18.69 -14.07
CA HIS A 302 9.66 -18.03 -12.86
C HIS A 302 10.59 -16.90 -12.41
N GLN A 303 11.89 -17.20 -12.30
CA GLN A 303 12.86 -16.23 -11.82
C GLN A 303 12.98 -15.04 -12.79
N GLN A 304 12.96 -15.29 -14.09
CA GLN A 304 12.97 -14.24 -15.12
C GLN A 304 11.71 -13.37 -15.04
N ALA A 305 10.52 -13.98 -14.94
CA ALA A 305 9.25 -13.28 -14.80
C ALA A 305 9.23 -12.38 -13.55
N MET A 306 9.71 -12.90 -12.41
CA MET A 306 9.85 -12.14 -11.18
C MET A 306 10.76 -10.92 -11.35
N ARG A 307 11.93 -11.06 -11.98
CA ARG A 307 12.84 -9.92 -12.26
C ARG A 307 12.17 -8.88 -13.16
N ARG A 308 11.48 -9.31 -14.22
CA ARG A 308 10.79 -8.41 -15.16
C ARG A 308 9.66 -7.64 -14.48
N VAL A 309 8.87 -8.30 -13.63
CA VAL A 309 7.81 -7.65 -12.82
C VAL A 309 8.41 -6.65 -11.84
N VAL A 310 9.54 -6.94 -11.23
CA VAL A 310 10.20 -6.04 -10.27
C VAL A 310 10.71 -4.78 -10.95
N GLN A 311 11.35 -4.94 -12.11
CA GLN A 311 11.81 -3.83 -12.95
C GLN A 311 10.63 -2.98 -13.42
N ALA A 312 9.61 -3.61 -14.01
CA ALA A 312 8.39 -2.92 -14.43
C ALA A 312 7.66 -2.27 -13.25
N ALA A 313 7.71 -2.86 -12.06
CA ALA A 313 7.12 -2.26 -10.87
C ALA A 313 7.93 -1.07 -10.31
N GLY A 314 9.18 -0.88 -10.73
CA GLY A 314 10.11 0.08 -10.13
C GLY A 314 10.45 -0.29 -8.69
N HIS A 315 10.62 -1.59 -8.42
CA HIS A 315 10.94 -2.11 -7.10
C HIS A 315 12.42 -2.47 -6.99
N SER A 316 13.02 -2.21 -5.83
CA SER A 316 14.44 -2.50 -5.58
C SER A 316 14.73 -3.93 -5.09
N ARG A 317 13.70 -4.73 -4.80
CA ARG A 317 13.85 -6.09 -4.26
C ARG A 317 12.84 -7.01 -4.91
N VAL A 318 13.29 -8.23 -5.24
CA VAL A 318 12.47 -9.22 -5.94
C VAL A 318 11.21 -9.59 -5.16
N THR A 319 11.35 -9.78 -3.85
CA THR A 319 10.24 -10.15 -2.95
C THR A 319 9.09 -9.14 -2.93
N LYS A 320 9.29 -7.89 -3.36
CA LYS A 320 8.20 -6.90 -3.45
C LYS A 320 7.23 -7.19 -4.59
N ALA A 321 7.57 -8.04 -5.55
CA ALA A 321 6.61 -8.51 -6.55
C ALA A 321 5.50 -9.38 -5.95
N ASN A 322 5.76 -10.04 -4.81
CA ASN A 322 4.77 -10.86 -4.10
C ASN A 322 3.55 -10.04 -3.63
N ALA A 323 3.66 -8.72 -3.53
CA ALA A 323 2.53 -7.83 -3.27
C ALA A 323 1.51 -7.80 -4.43
N TYR A 324 1.91 -8.21 -5.64
CA TYR A 324 1.03 -8.32 -6.81
C TYR A 324 0.78 -9.78 -7.22
N LEU A 325 1.78 -10.65 -7.06
CA LEU A 325 1.78 -12.02 -7.58
C LEU A 325 1.50 -13.10 -6.52
N SER A 326 1.59 -12.76 -5.23
CA SER A 326 1.67 -13.73 -4.13
C SER A 326 2.89 -14.67 -4.23
N THR A 327 2.88 -15.77 -3.47
CA THR A 327 3.74 -16.94 -3.64
C THR A 327 2.87 -18.20 -3.75
N PHE A 328 3.37 -19.25 -4.42
CA PHE A 328 2.68 -20.55 -4.53
C PHE A 328 2.33 -21.12 -3.15
N ALA A 329 3.33 -21.24 -2.26
CA ALA A 329 3.12 -21.73 -0.89
C ALA A 329 2.11 -20.91 -0.09
N ARG A 330 1.98 -19.59 -0.33
CA ARG A 330 0.97 -18.77 0.33
C ARG A 330 -0.42 -19.11 -0.18
N GLN A 331 -0.60 -19.27 -1.48
CA GLN A 331 -1.89 -19.53 -2.10
C GLN A 331 -2.36 -20.96 -1.85
N GLU A 332 -1.47 -21.94 -1.93
CA GLU A 332 -1.74 -23.33 -1.51
C GLU A 332 -2.24 -23.39 -0.06
N ARG A 333 -1.61 -22.66 0.85
CA ARG A 333 -2.06 -22.57 2.25
C ARG A 333 -3.41 -21.89 2.42
N LEU A 334 -3.76 -20.92 1.56
CA LEU A 334 -5.06 -20.24 1.61
C LEU A 334 -6.18 -21.10 1.02
N GLN A 335 -5.87 -21.93 0.01
CA GLN A 335 -6.81 -22.85 -0.61
C GLN A 335 -7.00 -24.13 0.21
N LYS A 336 -6.03 -24.50 1.07
CA LYS A 336 -6.15 -25.66 1.94
C LYS A 336 -7.30 -25.48 2.94
N LYS A 337 -8.40 -26.20 2.70
CA LYS A 337 -9.51 -26.33 3.66
C LYS A 337 -8.97 -27.05 4.90
N LEU A 338 -9.11 -26.42 6.06
CA LEU A 338 -8.82 -27.08 7.32
C LEU A 338 -9.93 -28.08 7.62
N PRO A 339 -9.62 -29.27 8.17
CA PRO A 339 -10.64 -30.23 8.58
C PRO A 339 -11.56 -29.63 9.63
N THR A 340 -12.85 -30.00 9.60
CA THR A 340 -13.82 -29.65 10.65
C THR A 340 -13.53 -30.40 11.94
N VAL A 341 -14.18 -29.99 13.04
CA VAL A 341 -14.04 -30.71 14.33
C VAL A 341 -14.58 -32.13 14.21
N GLU A 342 -15.64 -32.31 13.44
CA GLU A 342 -16.27 -33.60 13.14
C GLU A 342 -15.32 -34.50 12.34
N GLU A 343 -14.74 -33.99 11.25
CA GLU A 343 -13.73 -34.73 10.45
C GLU A 343 -12.51 -35.11 11.29
N VAL A 344 -12.09 -34.26 12.24
CA VAL A 344 -11.03 -34.57 13.20
C VAL A 344 -11.43 -35.65 14.20
N ARG A 345 -12.67 -35.64 14.69
CA ARG A 345 -13.19 -36.67 15.61
C ARG A 345 -13.32 -38.02 14.90
N GLU A 346 -13.83 -38.03 13.68
CA GLU A 346 -13.92 -39.23 12.85
C GLU A 346 -12.53 -39.82 12.57
N ALA A 347 -11.57 -39.01 12.13
CA ALA A 347 -10.21 -39.46 11.91
C ALA A 347 -9.53 -39.99 13.19
N LEU A 348 -9.90 -39.47 14.37
CA LEU A 348 -9.43 -40.01 15.64
C LEU A 348 -10.06 -41.35 15.99
N MET A 349 -11.36 -41.52 15.73
CA MET A 349 -12.02 -42.82 15.92
C MET A 349 -11.42 -43.87 15.00
N SER A 350 -11.23 -43.55 13.71
CA SER A 350 -10.59 -44.46 12.73
C SER A 350 -9.12 -44.75 13.02
N ALA A 351 -8.47 -43.96 13.87
CA ALA A 351 -7.09 -44.13 14.28
C ALA A 351 -6.95 -44.65 15.72
N ASP A 352 -8.01 -45.17 16.33
CA ASP A 352 -8.03 -45.67 17.72
C ASP A 352 -7.50 -44.64 18.73
N GLY A 353 -7.84 -43.37 18.54
CA GLY A 353 -7.39 -42.25 19.37
C GLY A 353 -5.94 -41.81 19.12
N ASN A 354 -5.22 -42.44 18.19
CA ASN A 354 -3.86 -42.05 17.81
C ASN A 354 -3.86 -40.75 17.02
N LYS A 355 -3.57 -39.66 17.73
CA LYS A 355 -3.56 -38.29 17.21
C LYS A 355 -2.53 -38.05 16.11
N SER A 356 -1.44 -38.82 16.07
CA SER A 356 -0.44 -38.71 15.00
C SER A 356 -0.96 -39.33 13.71
N HIS A 357 -1.60 -40.50 13.80
CA HIS A 357 -2.20 -41.19 12.65
C HIS A 357 -3.41 -40.41 12.12
N ALA A 358 -4.29 -39.91 12.99
CA ALA A 358 -5.40 -39.05 12.61
C ALA A 358 -4.95 -37.76 11.91
N ALA A 359 -3.89 -37.10 12.41
CA ALA A 359 -3.33 -35.92 11.77
C ALA A 359 -2.74 -36.22 10.39
N ALA A 360 -2.04 -37.36 10.25
CA ALA A 360 -1.50 -37.80 8.98
C ALA A 360 -2.59 -38.13 7.95
N ALA A 361 -3.65 -38.83 8.37
CA ALA A 361 -4.81 -39.15 7.52
C ALA A 361 -5.52 -37.89 6.99
N LEU A 362 -5.58 -36.84 7.81
CA LEU A 362 -6.14 -35.53 7.45
C LEU A 362 -5.14 -34.60 6.74
N GLY A 363 -3.90 -35.03 6.53
CA GLY A 363 -2.85 -34.22 5.92
C GLY A 363 -2.53 -32.94 6.69
N ILE A 364 -2.73 -32.92 8.02
CA ILE A 364 -2.44 -31.77 8.90
C ILE A 364 -1.35 -32.10 9.91
N SER A 365 -0.76 -31.08 10.54
CA SER A 365 0.17 -31.33 11.65
C SER A 365 -0.59 -31.71 12.92
N ARG A 366 0.05 -32.49 13.80
CA ARG A 366 -0.52 -32.84 15.11
C ARG A 366 -0.90 -31.61 15.94
N GLN A 367 -0.11 -30.53 15.87
CA GLN A 367 -0.44 -29.24 16.51
C GLN A 367 -1.66 -28.54 15.90
N ALA A 368 -1.91 -28.71 14.60
CA ALA A 368 -3.13 -28.20 13.97
C ALA A 368 -4.35 -28.99 14.45
N LEU A 369 -4.24 -30.31 14.56
CA LEU A 369 -5.29 -31.19 15.10
C LEU A 369 -5.69 -30.77 16.52
N TYR A 370 -4.72 -30.53 17.41
CA TYR A 370 -5.01 -30.04 18.78
C TYR A 370 -5.69 -28.66 18.79
N ARG A 371 -5.31 -27.75 17.90
CA ARG A 371 -5.94 -26.42 17.81
C ARG A 371 -7.40 -26.51 17.35
N ILE A 372 -7.70 -27.44 16.44
CA ILE A 372 -9.06 -27.66 15.96
C ILE A 372 -9.93 -28.21 17.11
N LEU A 373 -9.44 -29.22 17.84
CA LEU A 373 -10.15 -29.78 19.00
C LEU A 373 -10.31 -28.78 20.15
N GLY A 374 -9.26 -28.02 20.48
CA GLY A 374 -9.27 -27.04 21.56
C GLY A 374 -10.08 -25.78 21.25
N GLY A 375 -10.30 -25.47 19.96
CA GLY A 375 -11.12 -24.33 19.52
C GLY A 375 -12.63 -24.56 19.62
N GLY A 376 -13.08 -25.82 19.61
CA GLY A 376 -14.50 -26.18 19.74
C GLY A 376 -15.06 -26.07 21.17
N SER A 377 -14.20 -26.03 22.19
CA SER A 377 -14.60 -26.03 23.61
C SER A 377 -14.88 -24.64 24.20
N ARG A 378 -15.02 -23.59 23.37
CA ARG A 378 -15.25 -22.19 23.82
C ARG A 378 -16.58 -21.59 23.33
N ARG A 379 -17.52 -22.43 22.89
CA ARG A 379 -18.91 -22.04 22.67
C ARG A 379 -19.78 -23.08 23.34
N ASP A 380 -19.98 -22.90 24.64
CA ASP A 380 -21.17 -23.26 25.40
C ASP A 380 -21.25 -22.29 26.58
#